data_AF-K1SJZ9-F1
#
_entry.id   AF-K1SJZ9-F1
#
_cell.length_a   1.000
_cell.length_b   1.000
_cell.length_c   1.000
_cell.angle_alpha   90.00
_cell.angle_beta   90.00
_cell.angle_gamma   90.00
#
_symmetry.space_group_name_H-M   'P 1'
#
loop_
_entity.id
_entity.type
_entity.pdbx_description
1 polymer ?
#
loop_
_entity_poly.entity_id
_entity_poly.type
_entity_poly.pdbx_seq_one_letter_code
_entity_poly.pdbx_strand_id
1 'polypeptide(L)'
;MDKSEYNLKIEELKTAMHAHDFEKAVDVADSLDIKKIRDNNLLSLIADAYELTGDNEQAKKILLMAYENTNTGRQLAYRLCLISIKLKELDEANEFYQDFIEMAPRDSARFILKYKMAKAKKKPVEELIKILEDYVNIDMEEKWAYELAKLYDIAGEGEKC
;
A
#
# COMPACT_ATOMS: atom_id res chain seq x y z
N MET A 1 0.00 31.30 2.32
CA MET A 1 0.56 30.68 3.53
C MET A 1 2.00 31.12 3.66
N ASP A 2 2.35 31.75 4.77
CA ASP A 2 3.74 32.05 5.07
C ASP A 2 4.46 30.79 5.59
N LYS A 3 5.79 30.86 5.75
CA LYS A 3 6.60 29.70 6.17
C LYS A 3 6.25 29.21 7.59
N SER A 4 5.83 30.12 8.47
CA SER A 4 5.50 29.78 9.85
C SER A 4 4.17 29.04 9.93
N GLU A 5 3.16 29.54 9.21
CA GLU A 5 1.85 28.91 9.07
C GLU A 5 1.97 27.52 8.41
N TYR A 6 2.83 27.39 7.41
CA TYR A 6 3.10 26.10 6.75
C TYR A 6 3.71 25.06 7.71
N ASN A 7 4.73 25.46 8.46
CA ASN A 7 5.36 24.55 9.44
C ASN A 7 4.38 24.16 10.55
N LEU A 8 3.53 25.09 11.00
CA LEU A 8 2.52 24.82 12.01
C LEU A 8 1.52 23.76 11.53
N LYS A 9 1.02 23.88 10.29
CA LYS A 9 0.13 22.87 9.70
C LYS A 9 0.78 21.50 9.56
N ILE A 10 2.07 21.43 9.24
CA ILE A 10 2.78 20.14 9.20
C ILE A 10 2.78 19.47 10.58
N GLU A 11 3.04 20.23 11.64
CA GLU A 11 3.03 19.69 13.00
C GLU A 11 1.61 19.33 13.46
N GLU A 12 0.60 20.11 13.07
CA GLU A 12 -0.81 19.76 13.29
C GLU A 12 -1.20 18.46 12.60
N LEU A 13 -0.80 18.27 11.33
CA LEU A 13 -1.02 17.04 10.58
C LEU A 13 -0.39 15.84 11.29
N LYS A 14 0.89 15.93 11.67
CA LYS A 14 1.58 14.86 12.40
C LYS A 14 0.89 14.55 13.72
N THR A 15 0.49 15.59 14.47
CA THR A 15 -0.20 15.44 15.74
C THR A 15 -1.55 14.73 15.57
N ALA A 16 -2.33 15.10 14.56
CA ALA A 16 -3.60 14.45 14.24
C ALA A 16 -3.40 12.98 13.86
N MET A 17 -2.41 12.68 13.01
CA MET A 17 -2.05 11.31 12.63
C MET A 17 -1.62 10.47 13.83
N HIS A 18 -0.81 11.01 14.74
CA HIS A 18 -0.41 10.33 15.98
C HIS A 18 -1.57 10.11 16.94
N ALA A 19 -2.55 11.02 16.97
CA ALA A 19 -3.75 10.91 17.79
C ALA A 19 -4.84 10.01 17.17
N HIS A 20 -4.59 9.43 15.98
CA HIS A 20 -5.58 8.71 15.18
C HIS A 20 -6.81 9.55 14.79
N ASP A 21 -6.67 10.87 14.78
CA ASP A 21 -7.70 11.81 14.32
C ASP A 21 -7.54 12.04 12.81
N PHE A 22 -7.91 11.02 12.03
CA PHE A 22 -7.64 10.99 10.58
C PHE A 22 -8.49 11.99 9.79
N GLU A 23 -9.70 12.27 10.24
CA GLU A 23 -10.56 13.32 9.64
C GLU A 23 -9.88 14.68 9.76
N LYS A 24 -9.39 15.03 10.96
CA LYS A 24 -8.62 16.26 11.14
C LYS A 24 -7.33 16.26 10.33
N ALA A 25 -6.65 15.11 10.22
CA ALA A 25 -5.45 15.00 9.40
C ALA A 25 -5.75 15.33 7.92
N VAL A 26 -6.88 14.85 7.39
CA VAL A 26 -7.36 15.19 6.05
C VAL A 26 -7.69 16.67 5.92
N ASP A 27 -8.42 17.26 6.87
CA ASP A 27 -8.74 18.71 6.87
C ASP A 27 -7.47 19.56 6.80
N VAL A 28 -6.45 19.20 7.58
CA VAL A 28 -5.15 19.89 7.55
C VAL A 28 -4.46 19.67 6.21
N ALA A 29 -4.45 18.44 5.68
CA ALA A 29 -3.84 18.10 4.39
C ALA A 29 -4.49 18.86 3.22
N ASP A 30 -5.81 18.96 3.17
CA ASP A 30 -6.56 19.69 2.15
C ASP A 30 -6.24 21.19 2.15
N SER A 31 -5.83 21.70 3.31
CA SER A 31 -5.46 23.11 3.47
C SER A 31 -4.01 23.42 3.06
N LEU A 32 -3.20 22.40 2.73
CA LEU A 32 -1.81 22.53 2.27
C LEU A 32 -1.73 22.61 0.73
N ASP A 33 -0.74 23.35 0.23
CA ASP A 33 -0.40 23.33 -1.20
C ASP A 33 0.49 22.12 -1.51
N ILE A 34 -0.14 20.95 -1.65
CA ILE A 34 0.56 19.66 -1.77
C ILE A 34 1.51 19.63 -2.98
N LYS A 35 1.18 20.34 -4.07
CA LYS A 35 2.02 20.41 -5.29
C LYS A 35 3.40 21.03 -5.05
N LYS A 36 3.58 21.80 -3.97
CA LYS A 36 4.87 22.38 -3.58
C LYS A 36 5.68 21.48 -2.64
N ILE A 37 5.08 20.40 -2.14
CA ILE A 37 5.75 19.47 -1.22
C ILE A 37 6.68 18.55 -2.02
N ARG A 38 7.96 18.56 -1.66
CA ARG A 38 9.00 17.68 -2.22
C ARG A 38 9.46 16.60 -1.24
N ASP A 39 9.06 16.70 0.02
CA ASP A 39 9.38 15.70 1.04
C ASP A 39 8.47 14.49 0.91
N ASN A 40 9.03 13.36 0.49
CA ASN A 40 8.27 12.13 0.28
C ASN A 40 7.77 11.51 1.57
N ASN A 41 8.39 11.80 2.73
CA ASN A 41 7.87 11.34 4.01
C ASN A 41 6.57 12.07 4.34
N LEU A 42 6.53 13.38 4.10
CA LEU A 42 5.31 14.18 4.28
C LEU A 42 4.23 13.79 3.27
N LEU A 43 4.58 13.59 1.99
CA LEU A 43 3.63 13.07 1.00
C LEU A 43 3.09 11.70 1.40
N SER A 44 3.94 10.79 1.88
CA SER A 44 3.51 9.47 2.35
C SER A 44 2.56 9.58 3.55
N LEU A 45 2.82 10.49 4.49
CA LEU A 45 1.95 10.73 5.64
C LEU A 45 0.58 11.30 5.22
N ILE A 46 0.57 12.22 4.26
CA ILE A 46 -0.67 12.76 3.69
C ILE A 46 -1.45 11.65 2.98
N ALA A 47 -0.78 10.80 2.20
CA ALA A 47 -1.41 9.67 1.56
C ALA A 47 -2.00 8.69 2.58
N ASP A 48 -1.31 8.44 3.70
CA ASP A 48 -1.83 7.61 4.80
C ASP A 48 -3.13 8.19 5.38
N ALA A 49 -3.20 9.50 5.58
CA ALA A 49 -4.41 10.16 6.08
C ALA A 49 -5.63 9.89 5.18
N TYR A 50 -5.49 10.12 3.87
CA TYR A 50 -6.55 9.82 2.91
C TYR A 50 -6.87 8.33 2.81
N GLU A 51 -5.86 7.45 2.88
CA GLU A 51 -6.07 6.00 2.82
C GLU A 51 -6.87 5.50 4.05
N LEU A 52 -6.63 6.08 5.22
CA LEU A 52 -7.27 5.73 6.49
C LEU A 52 -8.71 6.25 6.61
N THR A 53 -9.05 7.35 5.94
CA THR A 53 -10.44 7.84 5.80
C THR A 53 -11.18 7.20 4.63
N GLY A 54 -10.48 6.43 3.79
CA GLY A 54 -11.06 5.66 2.69
C GLY A 54 -11.01 6.35 1.32
N ASP A 55 -10.46 7.57 1.24
CA ASP A 55 -10.20 8.27 -0.02
C ASP A 55 -8.95 7.73 -0.72
N ASN A 56 -9.09 6.50 -1.24
CA ASN A 56 -8.01 5.79 -1.91
C ASN A 56 -7.57 6.48 -3.23
N GLU A 57 -8.48 7.22 -3.89
CA GLU A 57 -8.14 7.96 -5.11
C GLU A 57 -7.18 9.10 -4.81
N GLN A 58 -7.47 9.87 -3.76
CA GLN A 58 -6.61 10.96 -3.35
C GLN A 58 -5.29 10.45 -2.79
N ALA A 59 -5.32 9.43 -1.93
CA ALA A 59 -4.10 8.76 -1.46
C ALA A 59 -3.20 8.31 -2.61
N LYS A 60 -3.77 7.69 -3.66
CA LYS A 60 -3.01 7.25 -4.84
C LYS A 60 -2.37 8.43 -5.57
N LYS A 61 -3.09 9.54 -5.79
CA LYS A 61 -2.53 10.75 -6.43
C LYS A 61 -1.32 11.28 -5.66
N ILE A 62 -1.39 11.31 -4.33
CA ILE A 62 -0.28 11.77 -3.48
C ILE A 62 0.91 10.80 -3.55
N LEU A 63 0.66 9.49 -3.57
CA LEU A 63 1.70 8.48 -3.73
C LEU A 63 2.40 8.57 -5.10
N LEU A 64 1.65 8.85 -6.17
CA LEU A 64 2.22 9.08 -7.50
C LEU A 64 3.16 10.28 -7.50
N MET A 65 2.76 11.39 -6.87
CA MET A 65 3.63 12.56 -6.72
C MET A 65 4.93 12.22 -5.99
N ALA A 66 4.86 11.43 -4.93
CA ALA A 66 6.05 10.97 -4.20
C ALA A 66 6.93 10.05 -5.06
N TYR A 67 6.30 9.19 -5.88
CA TYR A 67 7.00 8.25 -6.76
C TYR A 67 7.76 8.98 -7.86
N GLU A 68 7.11 9.92 -8.53
CA GLU A 68 7.70 10.79 -9.56
C GLU A 68 8.86 11.65 -9.03
N ASN A 69 8.80 12.07 -7.75
CA ASN A 69 9.89 12.85 -7.14
C ASN A 69 11.19 12.04 -6.94
N THR A 70 11.11 10.71 -6.80
CA THR A 70 12.28 9.86 -6.46
C THR A 70 12.85 9.08 -7.63
N ASN A 71 12.06 8.84 -8.69
CA ASN A 71 12.36 7.92 -9.79
C ASN A 71 12.77 6.49 -9.38
N THR A 72 12.83 6.17 -8.08
CA THR A 72 13.37 4.91 -7.53
C THR A 72 12.91 4.74 -6.07
N GLY A 73 11.69 4.23 -5.88
CA GLY A 73 11.17 3.97 -4.54
C GLY A 73 10.42 2.65 -4.52
N ARG A 74 11.12 1.51 -4.30
CA ARG A 74 10.46 0.19 -4.20
C ARG A 74 9.29 0.19 -3.21
N GLN A 75 9.40 0.95 -2.12
CA GLN A 75 8.32 1.08 -1.13
C GLN A 75 7.11 1.83 -1.69
N LEU A 76 7.33 2.87 -2.50
CA LEU A 76 6.26 3.60 -3.18
C LEU A 76 5.62 2.75 -4.28
N ALA A 77 6.40 2.01 -5.08
CA ALA A 77 5.87 1.05 -6.05
C ALA A 77 5.03 -0.04 -5.37
N TYR A 78 5.49 -0.57 -4.23
CA TYR A 78 4.73 -1.52 -3.42
C TYR A 78 3.38 -0.92 -2.97
N ARG A 79 3.39 0.29 -2.41
CA ARG A 79 2.18 0.98 -1.95
C ARG A 79 1.23 1.30 -3.11
N LEU A 80 1.75 1.78 -4.23
CA LEU A 80 0.98 2.08 -5.43
C LEU A 80 0.33 0.81 -6.01
N CYS A 81 1.03 -0.32 -6.01
CA CYS A 81 0.44 -1.60 -6.37
C CYS A 81 -0.76 -1.95 -5.45
N LEU A 82 -0.58 -1.84 -4.14
CA LEU A 82 -1.64 -2.14 -3.17
C LEU A 82 -2.88 -1.25 -3.34
N ILE A 83 -2.68 0.06 -3.55
CA ILE A 83 -3.80 0.99 -3.65
C ILE A 83 -4.54 0.85 -4.98
N SER A 84 -3.82 0.61 -6.09
CA SER A 84 -4.44 0.30 -7.38
C SER A 84 -5.24 -1.00 -7.33
N ILE A 85 -4.82 -2.01 -6.55
CA ILE A 85 -5.64 -3.21 -6.29
C ILE A 85 -6.94 -2.84 -5.56
N LYS A 86 -6.89 -1.98 -4.54
CA LYS A 86 -8.09 -1.52 -3.81
C LYS A 86 -9.07 -0.78 -4.72
N LEU A 87 -8.55 0.04 -5.63
CA LEU A 87 -9.31 0.79 -6.63
C LEU A 87 -9.77 -0.07 -7.82
N LYS A 88 -9.37 -1.36 -7.88
CA LYS A 88 -9.65 -2.32 -8.97
C LYS A 88 -9.02 -1.93 -10.32
N GLU A 89 -7.96 -1.13 -10.29
CA GLU A 89 -7.16 -0.72 -11.44
C GLU A 89 -6.05 -1.76 -11.65
N LEU A 90 -6.42 -2.94 -12.13
CA LEU A 90 -5.55 -4.11 -12.10
C LEU A 90 -4.37 -4.06 -13.09
N ASP A 91 -4.51 -3.30 -14.18
CA ASP A 91 -3.45 -3.11 -15.16
C ASP A 91 -2.34 -2.23 -14.57
N GLU A 92 -2.72 -1.11 -13.97
CA GLU A 92 -1.79 -0.20 -13.29
C GLU A 92 -1.18 -0.84 -12.03
N ALA A 93 -1.96 -1.62 -11.28
CA ALA A 93 -1.42 -2.45 -10.20
C ALA A 93 -0.33 -3.41 -10.71
N ASN A 94 -0.49 -3.96 -11.92
CA ASN A 94 0.51 -4.83 -12.53
C ASN A 94 1.76 -4.05 -12.95
N GLU A 95 1.62 -2.84 -13.49
CA GLU A 95 2.75 -1.96 -13.82
C GLU A 95 3.60 -1.68 -12.56
N PHE A 96 2.99 -1.22 -11.46
CA PHE A 96 3.72 -0.99 -10.21
C PHE A 96 4.29 -2.27 -9.58
N TYR A 97 3.65 -3.42 -9.80
CA TYR A 97 4.22 -4.69 -9.41
C TYR A 97 5.49 -5.03 -10.22
N GLN A 98 5.50 -4.77 -11.54
CA GLN A 98 6.70 -4.95 -12.36
C GLN A 98 7.84 -4.04 -11.90
N ASP A 99 7.54 -2.76 -11.66
CA ASP A 99 8.51 -1.80 -11.11
C ASP A 99 9.10 -2.30 -9.78
N PHE A 100 8.24 -2.81 -8.89
CA PHE A 100 8.68 -3.35 -7.60
C PHE A 100 9.66 -4.52 -7.76
N ILE A 101 9.34 -5.50 -8.61
CA ILE A 101 10.21 -6.67 -8.80
C ILE A 101 11.48 -6.33 -9.58
N GLU A 102 11.47 -5.31 -10.43
CA GLU A 102 12.67 -4.83 -11.12
C GLU A 102 13.64 -4.20 -10.11
N MET A 103 13.11 -3.36 -9.20
CA MET A 103 13.92 -2.72 -8.17
C MET A 103 14.35 -3.68 -7.05
N ALA A 104 13.51 -4.66 -6.71
CA ALA A 104 13.70 -5.53 -5.55
C ALA A 104 13.35 -7.00 -5.83
N PRO A 105 14.04 -7.67 -6.77
CA PRO A 105 13.65 -9.00 -7.25
C PRO A 105 13.70 -10.10 -6.19
N ARG A 106 14.48 -9.91 -5.13
CA ARG A 106 14.64 -10.87 -4.02
C ARG A 106 13.74 -10.57 -2.82
N ASP A 107 12.96 -9.50 -2.86
CA ASP A 107 12.09 -9.11 -1.75
C ASP A 107 10.89 -10.07 -1.67
N SER A 108 10.66 -10.66 -0.49
CA SER A 108 9.57 -11.63 -0.27
C SER A 108 8.20 -10.97 -0.42
N ALA A 109 8.09 -9.65 -0.26
CA ALA A 109 6.84 -8.90 -0.42
C ALA A 109 6.26 -8.99 -1.84
N ARG A 110 7.05 -9.40 -2.85
CA ARG A 110 6.55 -9.70 -4.21
C ARG A 110 5.45 -10.77 -4.20
N PHE A 111 5.55 -11.76 -3.32
CA PHE A 111 4.54 -12.82 -3.23
C PHE A 111 3.24 -12.28 -2.66
N ILE A 112 3.32 -11.35 -1.71
CA ILE A 112 2.16 -10.68 -1.13
C ILE A 112 1.41 -9.83 -2.17
N LEU A 113 2.14 -9.07 -3.00
CA LEU A 113 1.52 -8.32 -4.10
C LEU A 113 0.86 -9.26 -5.10
N LYS A 114 1.60 -10.31 -5.53
CA LYS A 114 1.09 -11.33 -6.46
C LYS A 114 -0.17 -12.01 -5.95
N TYR A 115 -0.21 -12.36 -4.66
CA TYR A 115 -1.37 -12.96 -3.98
C TYR A 115 -2.57 -12.01 -4.01
N LYS A 116 -2.39 -10.75 -3.61
CA LYS A 116 -3.47 -9.75 -3.58
C LYS A 116 -4.03 -9.48 -4.98
N MET A 117 -3.17 -9.39 -5.98
CA MET A 117 -3.59 -9.26 -7.38
C MET A 117 -4.37 -10.49 -7.86
N ALA A 118 -3.91 -11.70 -7.56
CA ALA A 118 -4.60 -12.94 -7.93
C ALA A 118 -5.98 -13.02 -7.27
N LYS A 119 -6.08 -12.64 -5.99
CA LYS A 119 -7.35 -12.56 -5.25
C LYS A 119 -8.30 -11.53 -5.88
N ALA A 120 -7.81 -10.35 -6.24
CA ALA A 120 -8.60 -9.32 -6.91
C ALA A 120 -9.07 -9.75 -8.32
N LYS A 121 -8.25 -10.52 -9.03
CA LYS A 121 -8.59 -11.18 -10.31
C LYS A 121 -9.52 -12.39 -10.16
N LYS A 122 -9.93 -12.74 -8.94
CA LYS A 122 -10.75 -13.92 -8.62
C LYS A 122 -10.17 -15.21 -9.20
N LYS A 123 -8.84 -15.35 -9.09
CA LYS A 123 -8.15 -16.59 -9.46
C LYS A 123 -8.62 -17.77 -8.61
N PRO A 124 -8.53 -19.01 -9.13
CA PRO A 124 -8.84 -20.22 -8.37
C PRO A 124 -8.08 -20.27 -7.04
N VAL A 125 -8.67 -20.91 -6.03
CA VAL A 125 -8.09 -21.01 -4.67
C VAL A 125 -6.73 -21.71 -4.69
N GLU A 126 -6.54 -22.66 -5.60
CA GLU A 126 -5.30 -23.42 -5.79
C GLU A 126 -4.15 -22.51 -6.26
N GLU A 127 -4.44 -21.52 -7.12
CA GLU A 127 -3.44 -20.51 -7.51
C GLU A 127 -3.05 -19.63 -6.31
N LEU A 128 -4.01 -19.30 -5.44
CA LEU A 128 -3.77 -18.49 -4.24
C LEU A 128 -2.94 -19.25 -3.20
N ILE A 129 -3.26 -20.52 -2.96
CA ILE A 129 -2.52 -21.43 -2.07
C ILE A 129 -1.07 -21.48 -2.50
N LYS A 130 -0.81 -21.79 -3.78
CA LYS A 130 0.56 -21.92 -4.29
C LYS A 130 1.41 -20.67 -4.08
N ILE A 131 0.83 -19.48 -4.26
CA ILE A 131 1.56 -18.22 -4.02
C ILE A 131 1.94 -18.06 -2.55
N LEU A 132 1.04 -18.42 -1.62
CA LEU A 132 1.32 -18.31 -0.19
C LEU A 132 2.22 -19.44 0.33
N GLU A 133 2.14 -20.65 -0.21
CA GLU A 133 3.11 -21.71 0.06
C GLU A 133 4.53 -21.25 -0.30
N ASP A 134 4.72 -20.69 -1.51
CA ASP A 134 6.01 -20.15 -1.93
C ASP A 134 6.52 -19.06 -0.97
N TYR A 135 5.62 -18.22 -0.45
CA TYR A 135 5.96 -17.17 0.50
C TYR A 135 6.31 -17.71 1.89
N VAL A 136 5.46 -18.54 2.48
CA VAL A 136 5.63 -19.07 3.85
C VAL A 136 6.87 -19.95 3.96
N ASN A 137 7.28 -20.62 2.87
CA ASN A 137 8.54 -21.35 2.80
C ASN A 137 9.79 -20.45 2.87
N ILE A 138 9.66 -19.17 2.54
CA ILE A 138 10.74 -18.18 2.58
C ILE A 138 10.67 -17.36 3.87
N ASP A 139 9.47 -16.90 4.21
CA ASP A 139 9.21 -15.98 5.32
C ASP A 139 7.90 -16.37 6.01
N MET A 140 8.03 -17.03 7.16
CA MET A 140 6.89 -17.54 7.91
C MET A 140 6.33 -16.45 8.83
N GLU A 141 5.63 -15.50 8.24
CA GLU A 141 4.80 -14.55 8.98
C GLU A 141 3.47 -15.21 9.39
N GLU A 142 3.15 -15.19 10.69
CA GLU A 142 1.97 -15.82 11.28
C GLU A 142 0.67 -15.46 10.54
N LYS A 143 0.51 -14.18 10.17
CA LYS A 143 -0.65 -13.69 9.43
C LYS A 143 -0.86 -14.42 8.10
N TRP A 144 0.21 -14.71 7.38
CA TRP A 144 0.15 -15.34 6.06
C TRP A 144 0.05 -16.86 6.16
N ALA A 145 0.67 -17.47 7.18
CA ALA A 145 0.42 -18.87 7.52
C ALA A 145 -1.06 -19.11 7.86
N TYR A 146 -1.67 -18.21 8.63
CA TYR A 146 -3.10 -18.27 8.94
C TYR A 146 -4.00 -18.06 7.71
N GLU A 147 -3.66 -17.11 6.83
CA GLU A 147 -4.40 -16.95 5.56
C GLU A 147 -4.26 -18.19 4.67
N LEU A 148 -3.08 -18.83 4.64
CA LEU A 148 -2.86 -20.08 3.91
C LEU A 148 -3.72 -21.22 4.46
N ALA A 149 -3.78 -21.40 5.77
CA ALA A 149 -4.65 -22.40 6.41
C ALA A 149 -6.12 -22.20 6.02
N LYS A 150 -6.61 -20.95 6.01
CA LYS A 150 -7.98 -20.66 5.53
C LYS A 150 -8.21 -21.06 4.08
N LEU A 151 -7.22 -20.90 3.21
CA LEU A 151 -7.37 -21.28 1.81
C LEU A 151 -7.42 -22.80 1.66
N TYR A 152 -6.65 -23.56 2.44
CA TYR A 152 -6.76 -25.02 2.46
C TYR A 152 -8.14 -25.48 2.91
N ASP A 153 -8.71 -24.87 3.96
CA ASP A 153 -10.08 -25.16 4.40
C ASP A 153 -11.11 -24.90 3.28
N ILE A 154 -11.00 -23.76 2.59
CA ILE A 154 -11.86 -23.42 1.43
C ILE A 154 -11.71 -24.43 0.29
N ALA A 155 -10.51 -24.95 0.05
CA ALA A 155 -10.23 -25.96 -0.97
C ALA A 155 -10.69 -27.38 -0.56
N GLY A 156 -11.19 -27.56 0.67
CA GLY A 156 -11.52 -28.87 1.21
C GLY A 156 -10.28 -29.70 1.61
N GLU A 157 -9.11 -29.08 1.70
CA GLU A 157 -7.84 -29.69 2.08
C GLU A 157 -7.55 -29.48 3.57
N GLY A 158 -8.55 -29.68 4.44
CA GLY A 158 -8.45 -29.38 5.88
C GLY A 158 -7.33 -30.12 6.64
N GLU A 159 -6.77 -31.18 6.07
CA GLU A 159 -5.60 -31.89 6.63
C GLU A 159 -4.29 -31.08 6.51
N LYS A 160 -4.25 -30.06 5.64
CA LYS A 160 -3.08 -29.18 5.44
C LYS A 160 -3.19 -27.85 6.23
N CYS A 161 -4.29 -27.64 6.95
CA CYS A 161 -4.52 -26.47 7.80
C CYS A 161 -3.56 -26.40 8.99
#